data_AF-A0A3R9ND82-F1
#
_entry.id   AF-A0A3R9ND82-F1
#
_cell.length_a   1.000
_cell.length_b   1.000
_cell.length_c   1.000
_cell.angle_alpha   90.00
_cell.angle_beta   90.00
_cell.angle_gamma   90.00
#
_symmetry.space_group_name_H-M   'P 1'
#
loop_
_entity.id
_entity.type
_entity.pdbx_description
1 polymer ?
#
loop_
_entity_poly.entity_id
_entity_poly.type
_entity_poly.pdbx_seq_one_letter_code
_entity_poly.pdbx_strand_id
1 'polypeptide(L)'
;MSRRILLVLLPLVLLLLGGALLGCYFETNDDLTIVALLRGETAAAPVTDLLLYFHGFAWLWSRLYAAEPLVAWYGLTLYGLLYAATVLVFTVLYRLLRPHAGRGLVLAVLVLFWGVAWVEHGLWFNYVRVPLLLAGAGVLFAAQRAPARWALAVGVLAFGLSWLIRPSAAVLGTLAVVPGAWWLAQRRSLPVLVGAAIWAVLGALWLNLTWSPAAATFRRLDVLKSNLNDFQLTAPPAQPLTPPDSLGLAAVQHWMFADSTLVNEALFARAAPFRLEYFVQETTLVKLLTLLRQLPRDYFPLLLLLAVTWALVGRRPGSRWFWLGQLGYAGLLLALGTVLKLPPRLALPLLDFWVLSNLVFVFRLHPLPRRAGAVLLVALLVTAGPYGYKTWHRSQVLAEEQERNFQRREQLFQLLKGTRVVVSDLWEETYKSQSPFTEGHPPQIYAFRIIGSQNRKFMSLLGWQTLHPSQPALRRHLTGSRDFTEALRRLGTRPDVVWLLSPEGAAMLNRHWQLRRQPGQPVTRLERVPPNRRTRKNTMHAYQFRVKFPQ
;
A
#
# COMPACT_ATOMS: atom_id res chain seq x y z
N MET A 1 -36.09 0.67 -15.05
CA MET A 1 -34.70 1.14 -14.88
C MET A 1 -33.78 0.46 -15.88
N SER A 2 -32.99 1.21 -16.67
CA SER A 2 -32.16 0.62 -17.74
C SER A 2 -31.03 -0.23 -17.15
N ARG A 3 -30.65 -1.33 -17.83
CA ARG A 3 -29.59 -2.26 -17.38
C ARG A 3 -28.27 -1.56 -17.06
N ARG A 4 -27.99 -0.46 -17.78
CA ARG A 4 -26.79 0.36 -17.61
C ARG A 4 -26.79 1.08 -16.26
N ILE A 5 -27.95 1.60 -15.84
CA ILE A 5 -28.10 2.29 -14.55
C ILE A 5 -27.83 1.29 -13.40
N LEU A 6 -28.34 0.06 -13.49
CA LEU A 6 -28.06 -0.95 -12.45
C LEU A 6 -26.57 -1.27 -12.30
N LEU A 7 -25.83 -1.42 -13.40
CA LEU A 7 -24.40 -1.76 -13.38
C LEU A 7 -23.50 -0.64 -12.87
N VAL A 8 -23.99 0.59 -12.88
CA VAL A 8 -23.30 1.78 -12.37
C VAL A 8 -23.71 2.03 -10.91
N LEU A 9 -25.01 1.96 -10.60
CA LEU A 9 -25.53 2.25 -9.26
C LEU A 9 -25.28 1.12 -8.26
N LEU A 10 -25.35 -0.16 -8.66
CA LEU A 10 -25.16 -1.26 -7.71
C LEU A 10 -23.77 -1.24 -7.06
N PRO A 11 -22.64 -1.14 -7.80
CA PRO A 11 -21.33 -0.96 -7.19
C PRO A 11 -21.24 0.24 -6.26
N LEU A 12 -21.87 1.36 -6.63
CA LEU A 12 -21.87 2.58 -5.82
C LEU A 12 -22.59 2.34 -4.49
N VAL A 13 -23.82 1.83 -4.55
CA VAL A 13 -24.63 1.51 -3.37
C VAL A 13 -23.91 0.51 -2.48
N LEU A 14 -23.30 -0.54 -3.04
CA LEU A 14 -22.56 -1.53 -2.26
C LEU A 14 -21.32 -0.91 -1.58
N LEU A 15 -20.54 -0.09 -2.28
CA LEU A 15 -19.41 0.62 -1.67
C LEU A 15 -19.86 1.58 -0.56
N LEU A 16 -20.93 2.34 -0.77
CA LEU A 16 -21.49 3.25 0.23
C LEU A 16 -22.02 2.50 1.44
N LEU A 17 -22.77 1.41 1.23
CA LEU A 17 -23.26 0.56 2.32
C LEU A 17 -22.11 -0.11 3.07
N GLY A 18 -21.10 -0.61 2.36
CA GLY A 18 -19.90 -1.17 2.97
C GLY A 18 -19.17 -0.14 3.84
N GLY A 19 -18.94 1.06 3.32
CA GLY A 19 -18.33 2.16 4.07
C GLY A 19 -19.17 2.62 5.25
N ALA A 20 -20.50 2.67 5.13
CA ALA A 20 -21.39 3.09 6.21
C ALA A 20 -21.52 2.03 7.32
N LEU A 21 -21.58 0.75 6.96
CA LEU A 21 -21.80 -0.35 7.92
C LEU A 21 -20.50 -0.85 8.56
N LEU A 22 -19.41 -0.87 7.79
CA LEU A 22 -18.14 -1.46 8.22
C LEU A 22 -17.05 -0.40 8.41
N GLY A 23 -17.19 0.79 7.85
CA GLY A 23 -16.14 1.81 7.82
C GLY A 23 -15.16 1.65 6.66
N CYS A 24 -14.19 2.57 6.60
CA CYS A 24 -13.11 2.59 5.62
C CYS A 24 -11.82 2.93 6.34
N TYR A 25 -10.81 2.08 6.23
CA TYR A 25 -9.59 2.18 7.03
C TYR A 25 -8.35 1.91 6.18
N PHE A 26 -7.33 2.75 6.31
CA PHE A 26 -6.02 2.50 5.70
C PHE A 26 -5.36 1.24 6.28
N GLU A 27 -4.87 0.38 5.38
CA GLU A 27 -4.15 -0.85 5.73
C GLU A 27 -2.79 -0.57 6.38
N THR A 28 -2.07 0.44 5.89
CA THR A 28 -0.74 0.84 6.34
C THR A 28 -0.70 2.33 6.64
N ASN A 29 0.43 2.81 7.17
CA ASN A 29 0.68 4.24 7.39
C ASN A 29 1.12 4.98 6.10
N ASP A 30 1.41 4.26 5.01
CA ASP A 30 1.96 4.84 3.78
C ASP A 30 1.06 5.92 3.18
N ASP A 31 -0.25 5.66 3.11
CA ASP A 31 -1.22 6.55 2.49
C ASP A 31 -1.25 7.94 3.16
N LEU A 32 -1.27 8.01 4.50
CA LEU A 32 -1.21 9.29 5.21
C LEU A 32 0.17 9.94 5.17
N THR A 33 1.24 9.16 5.14
CA THR A 33 2.59 9.69 4.90
C THR A 33 2.68 10.37 3.53
N ILE A 34 2.07 9.78 2.51
CA ILE A 34 1.94 10.38 1.17
C ILE A 34 1.16 11.69 1.25
N VAL A 35 -0.01 11.70 1.90
CA VAL A 35 -0.82 12.92 2.07
C VAL A 35 -0.01 14.03 2.78
N ALA A 36 0.72 13.70 3.84
CA ALA A 36 1.55 14.66 4.57
C ALA A 36 2.65 15.29 3.69
N LEU A 37 3.26 14.50 2.79
CA LEU A 37 4.22 15.02 1.80
C LEU A 37 3.55 15.91 0.75
N LEU A 38 2.39 15.49 0.22
CA LEU A 38 1.62 16.26 -0.77
C LEU A 38 1.19 17.63 -0.22
N ARG A 39 0.84 17.70 1.07
CA ARG A 39 0.52 18.94 1.79
C ARG A 39 1.75 19.75 2.20
N GLY A 40 2.94 19.14 2.17
CA GLY A 40 4.18 19.77 2.62
C GLY A 40 4.32 19.86 4.15
N GLU A 41 3.59 19.03 4.91
CA GLU A 41 3.69 18.98 6.38
C GLU A 41 5.02 18.34 6.81
N THR A 42 5.49 17.35 6.05
CA THR A 42 6.75 16.61 6.27
C THR A 42 7.81 16.91 5.21
N ALA A 43 7.71 18.08 4.56
CA ALA A 43 8.65 18.55 3.54
C ALA A 43 8.82 20.07 3.58
N ALA A 44 9.89 20.59 2.95
CA ALA A 44 10.12 22.04 2.88
C ALA A 44 8.98 22.76 2.14
N ALA A 45 8.43 22.12 1.12
CA ALA A 45 7.29 22.56 0.32
C ALA A 45 6.42 21.35 -0.06
N PRO A 46 5.17 21.55 -0.50
CA PRO A 46 4.34 20.49 -1.09
C PRO A 46 5.11 19.67 -2.13
N VAL A 47 5.12 18.35 -1.96
CA VAL A 47 5.86 17.44 -2.85
C VAL A 47 5.02 17.18 -4.09
N THR A 48 5.53 17.59 -5.26
CA THR A 48 4.84 17.43 -6.55
C THR A 48 5.24 16.15 -7.29
N ASP A 49 6.29 15.46 -6.85
CA ASP A 49 6.77 14.20 -7.42
C ASP A 49 7.23 13.27 -6.30
N LEU A 50 6.59 12.09 -6.22
CA LEU A 50 6.86 11.07 -5.21
C LEU A 50 7.82 9.99 -5.70
N LEU A 51 8.33 10.12 -6.93
CA LEU A 51 9.40 9.36 -7.57
C LEU A 51 9.13 7.87 -7.82
N LEU A 52 8.44 7.16 -6.93
CA LEU A 52 8.10 5.73 -7.02
C LEU A 52 6.66 5.47 -7.48
N TYR A 53 5.77 6.41 -7.21
CA TYR A 53 4.33 6.27 -7.40
C TYR A 53 3.66 7.62 -7.68
N PHE A 54 2.41 7.59 -8.12
CA PHE A 54 1.58 8.76 -8.41
C PHE A 54 2.23 9.75 -9.40
N HIS A 55 2.84 9.22 -10.46
CA HIS A 55 3.43 9.98 -11.55
C HIS A 55 2.36 10.91 -12.17
N GLY A 56 2.58 12.23 -12.06
CA GLY A 56 1.62 13.27 -12.46
C GLY A 56 0.50 13.53 -11.45
N PHE A 57 -0.05 12.51 -10.80
CA PHE A 57 -1.07 12.67 -9.76
C PHE A 57 -0.58 13.47 -8.56
N ALA A 58 0.67 13.28 -8.13
CA ALA A 58 1.25 14.02 -7.00
C ALA A 58 1.25 15.54 -7.25
N TRP A 59 1.59 15.97 -8.46
CA TRP A 59 1.54 17.38 -8.86
C TRP A 59 0.11 17.93 -8.78
N LEU A 60 -0.86 17.20 -9.34
CA LEU A 60 -2.27 17.62 -9.31
C LEU A 60 -2.78 17.73 -7.87
N TRP A 61 -2.59 16.69 -7.05
CA TRP A 61 -3.06 16.69 -5.67
C TRP A 61 -2.37 17.73 -4.81
N SER A 62 -1.07 17.98 -4.98
CA SER A 62 -0.37 19.04 -4.24
C SER A 62 -1.01 20.42 -4.49
N ARG A 63 -1.46 20.71 -5.72
CA ARG A 63 -2.18 21.95 -6.06
C ARG A 63 -3.60 21.95 -5.51
N LEU A 64 -4.30 20.82 -5.59
CA LEU A 64 -5.65 20.69 -5.04
C LEU A 64 -5.67 20.84 -3.52
N TYR A 65 -4.69 20.28 -2.80
CA TYR A 65 -4.54 20.52 -1.36
C TYR A 65 -4.09 21.93 -1.02
N ALA A 66 -3.37 22.62 -1.91
CA ALA A 66 -3.06 24.04 -1.70
C ALA A 66 -4.30 24.93 -1.87
N ALA A 67 -5.17 24.62 -2.83
CA ALA A 67 -6.42 25.36 -3.06
C ALA A 67 -7.50 25.02 -2.04
N GLU A 68 -7.73 23.74 -1.80
CA GLU A 68 -8.78 23.20 -0.94
C GLU A 68 -8.17 22.14 0.01
N PRO A 69 -7.46 22.56 1.07
CA PRO A 69 -6.75 21.67 1.98
C PRO A 69 -7.68 20.76 2.79
N LEU A 70 -8.98 21.11 2.84
CA LEU A 70 -9.97 20.36 3.61
C LEU A 70 -10.61 19.22 2.84
N VAL A 71 -10.40 19.13 1.52
CA VAL A 71 -10.98 18.07 0.71
C VAL A 71 -9.99 16.91 0.64
N ALA A 72 -10.45 15.70 0.95
CA ALA A 72 -9.66 14.48 0.91
C ALA A 72 -9.39 14.01 -0.54
N TRP A 73 -8.71 14.83 -1.34
CA TRP A 73 -8.50 14.63 -2.78
C TRP A 73 -7.88 13.28 -3.10
N TYR A 74 -6.91 12.84 -2.28
CA TYR A 74 -6.26 11.54 -2.40
C TYR A 74 -7.28 10.40 -2.24
N GLY A 75 -8.00 10.38 -1.12
CA GLY A 75 -9.00 9.35 -0.81
C GLY A 75 -10.13 9.32 -1.84
N LEU A 76 -10.69 10.49 -2.19
CA LEU A 76 -11.77 10.62 -3.18
C LEU A 76 -11.35 10.10 -4.56
N THR A 77 -10.15 10.48 -5.03
CA THR A 77 -9.65 10.03 -6.33
C THR A 77 -9.49 8.51 -6.35
N LEU A 78 -8.85 7.93 -5.33
CA LEU A 78 -8.57 6.50 -5.32
C LEU A 78 -9.82 5.64 -5.10
N TYR A 79 -10.79 6.08 -4.28
CA TYR A 79 -12.09 5.41 -4.18
C TYR A 79 -12.91 5.56 -5.45
N GLY A 80 -12.81 6.69 -6.15
CA GLY A 80 -13.42 6.86 -7.48
C GLY A 80 -12.86 5.87 -8.50
N LEU A 81 -11.55 5.63 -8.48
CA LEU A 81 -10.90 4.63 -9.34
C LEU A 81 -11.21 3.19 -8.92
N LEU A 82 -11.31 2.92 -7.61
CA LEU A 82 -11.78 1.63 -7.10
C LEU A 82 -13.24 1.35 -7.53
N TYR A 83 -14.08 2.37 -7.47
CA TYR A 83 -15.45 2.31 -7.99
C TYR A 83 -15.46 2.00 -9.48
N ALA A 84 -14.64 2.69 -10.29
CA ALA A 84 -14.50 2.39 -11.71
C ALA A 84 -14.07 0.93 -11.95
N ALA A 85 -13.06 0.43 -11.23
CA ALA A 85 -12.65 -0.97 -11.31
C ALA A 85 -13.80 -1.94 -10.97
N THR A 86 -14.58 -1.62 -9.92
CA THR A 86 -15.74 -2.41 -9.49
C THR A 86 -16.83 -2.44 -10.57
N VAL A 87 -17.15 -1.30 -11.18
CA VAL A 87 -18.10 -1.21 -12.30
C VAL A 87 -17.65 -2.06 -13.48
N LEU A 88 -16.36 -2.03 -13.83
CA LEU A 88 -15.79 -2.84 -14.91
C LEU A 88 -15.93 -4.34 -14.62
N VAL A 89 -15.57 -4.79 -13.41
CA VAL A 89 -15.72 -6.21 -13.00
C VAL A 89 -17.18 -6.65 -12.98
N PHE A 90 -18.08 -5.85 -12.40
CA PHE A 90 -19.52 -6.16 -12.40
C PHE A 90 -20.07 -6.25 -13.82
N THR A 91 -19.60 -5.38 -14.70
CA THR A 91 -19.99 -5.39 -16.11
C THR A 91 -19.48 -6.63 -16.84
N VAL A 92 -18.27 -7.11 -16.49
CA VAL A 92 -17.73 -8.38 -17.00
C VAL A 92 -18.55 -9.56 -16.49
N LEU A 93 -18.77 -9.67 -15.18
CA LEU A 93 -19.54 -10.74 -14.55
C LEU A 93 -20.99 -10.78 -15.05
N TYR A 94 -21.65 -9.62 -15.12
CA TYR A 94 -23.03 -9.53 -15.62
C TYR A 94 -23.14 -10.10 -17.04
N ARG A 95 -22.26 -9.68 -17.96
CA ARG A 95 -22.29 -10.16 -19.35
C ARG A 95 -21.93 -11.64 -19.46
N LEU A 96 -21.10 -12.16 -18.56
CA LEU A 96 -20.73 -13.57 -18.50
C LEU A 96 -21.90 -14.45 -18.01
N LEU A 97 -22.60 -14.02 -16.96
CA LEU A 97 -23.64 -14.80 -16.30
C LEU A 97 -25.01 -14.66 -16.98
N ARG A 98 -25.33 -13.48 -17.54
CA ARG A 98 -26.67 -13.16 -18.05
C ARG A 98 -27.23 -14.13 -19.10
N PRO A 99 -26.44 -14.68 -20.05
CA PRO A 99 -26.96 -15.66 -21.01
C PRO A 99 -27.43 -16.96 -20.36
N HIS A 100 -26.96 -17.26 -19.14
CA HIS A 100 -27.13 -18.54 -18.47
C HIS A 100 -28.01 -18.46 -17.21
N ALA A 101 -28.39 -17.25 -16.80
CA ALA A 101 -29.08 -16.99 -15.55
C ALA A 101 -30.14 -15.88 -15.70
N GLY A 102 -31.24 -16.03 -14.96
CA GLY A 102 -32.25 -14.98 -14.79
C GLY A 102 -31.68 -13.74 -14.10
N ARG A 103 -32.37 -12.60 -14.23
CA ARG A 103 -31.89 -11.31 -13.66
C ARG A 103 -31.66 -11.38 -12.14
N GLY A 104 -32.57 -12.03 -11.41
CA GLY A 104 -32.46 -12.18 -9.95
C GLY A 104 -31.22 -12.96 -9.52
N LEU A 105 -30.93 -14.10 -10.17
CA LEU A 105 -29.75 -14.90 -9.89
C LEU A 105 -28.46 -14.13 -10.19
N VAL A 106 -28.38 -13.41 -11.32
CA VAL A 106 -27.21 -12.57 -11.64
C VAL A 106 -27.01 -11.51 -10.57
N LEU A 107 -28.09 -10.84 -10.13
CA LEU A 107 -28.01 -9.83 -9.08
C LEU A 107 -27.54 -10.43 -7.74
N ALA A 108 -28.10 -11.57 -7.34
CA ALA A 108 -27.69 -12.28 -6.13
C ALA A 108 -26.21 -12.66 -6.18
N VAL A 109 -25.73 -13.21 -7.30
CA VAL A 109 -24.30 -13.54 -7.47
C VAL A 109 -23.43 -12.30 -7.40
N LEU A 110 -23.81 -11.17 -8.02
CA LEU A 110 -23.04 -9.93 -7.95
C LEU A 110 -22.94 -9.38 -6.52
N VAL A 111 -24.05 -9.37 -5.78
CA VAL A 111 -24.09 -8.90 -4.39
C VAL A 111 -23.27 -9.82 -3.48
N LEU A 112 -23.44 -11.13 -3.60
CA LEU A 112 -22.70 -12.09 -2.78
C LEU A 112 -21.22 -12.11 -3.14
N PHE A 113 -20.86 -12.06 -4.43
CA PHE A 113 -19.47 -11.92 -4.87
C PHE A 113 -18.85 -10.67 -4.28
N TRP A 114 -19.56 -9.54 -4.29
CA TRP A 114 -19.07 -8.33 -3.63
C TRP A 114 -18.83 -8.55 -2.13
N GLY A 115 -19.79 -9.15 -1.43
CA GLY A 115 -19.69 -9.39 0.01
C GLY A 115 -18.54 -10.32 0.41
N VAL A 116 -18.23 -11.34 -0.40
CA VAL A 116 -17.22 -12.37 -0.04
C VAL A 116 -15.86 -12.20 -0.69
N ALA A 117 -15.77 -11.47 -1.81
CA ALA A 117 -14.54 -11.29 -2.58
C ALA A 117 -14.07 -9.83 -2.63
N TRP A 118 -15.00 -8.87 -2.60
CA TRP A 118 -14.70 -7.49 -3.00
C TRP A 118 -14.76 -6.45 -1.88
N VAL A 119 -15.59 -6.67 -0.85
CA VAL A 119 -15.85 -5.69 0.23
C VAL A 119 -14.56 -5.26 0.94
N GLU A 120 -13.62 -6.17 1.11
CA GLU A 120 -12.35 -5.90 1.78
C GLU A 120 -11.50 -4.85 1.04
N HIS A 121 -11.69 -4.63 -0.26
CA HIS A 121 -10.98 -3.56 -1.00
C HIS A 121 -11.43 -2.16 -0.63
N GLY A 122 -12.70 -2.00 -0.25
CA GLY A 122 -13.25 -0.73 0.24
C GLY A 122 -13.12 -0.57 1.76
N LEU A 123 -13.18 -1.66 2.51
CA LEU A 123 -13.08 -1.65 3.98
C LEU A 123 -11.63 -1.44 4.44
N TRP A 124 -10.71 -2.28 3.97
CA TRP A 124 -9.31 -2.30 4.40
C TRP A 124 -8.43 -1.81 3.26
N PHE A 125 -8.51 -0.51 3.06
CA PHE A 125 -8.06 0.17 1.86
C PHE A 125 -6.55 0.33 1.81
N ASN A 126 -5.98 0.16 0.62
CA ASN A 126 -4.59 0.48 0.34
C ASN A 126 -4.47 0.92 -1.12
N TYR A 127 -3.73 2.00 -1.38
CA TYR A 127 -3.59 2.53 -2.73
C TYR A 127 -3.05 1.53 -3.76
N VAL A 128 -2.31 0.48 -3.35
CA VAL A 128 -1.75 -0.53 -4.27
C VAL A 128 -2.81 -1.44 -4.88
N ARG A 129 -3.94 -1.63 -4.19
CA ARG A 129 -5.06 -2.45 -4.69
C ARG A 129 -5.68 -1.81 -5.92
N VAL A 130 -5.82 -0.49 -5.91
CA VAL A 130 -6.48 0.29 -6.98
C VAL A 130 -5.86 0.07 -8.35
N PRO A 131 -4.54 0.30 -8.59
CA PRO A 131 -3.94 0.09 -9.91
C PRO A 131 -3.94 -1.39 -10.33
N LEU A 132 -3.81 -2.32 -9.38
CA LEU A 132 -3.86 -3.76 -9.69
C LEU A 132 -5.26 -4.13 -10.21
N LEU A 133 -6.31 -3.76 -9.46
CA LEU A 133 -7.70 -4.02 -9.79
C LEU A 133 -8.15 -3.29 -11.06
N LEU A 134 -7.79 -2.00 -11.22
CA LEU A 134 -8.21 -1.20 -12.36
C LEU A 134 -7.56 -1.69 -13.66
N ALA A 135 -6.26 -2.00 -13.66
CA ALA A 135 -5.57 -2.56 -14.83
C ALA A 135 -6.15 -3.92 -15.23
N GLY A 136 -6.30 -4.85 -14.27
CA GLY A 136 -6.85 -6.17 -14.56
C GLY A 136 -8.31 -6.13 -15.03
N ALA A 137 -9.15 -5.33 -14.37
CA ALA A 137 -10.55 -5.15 -14.75
C ALA A 137 -10.70 -4.50 -16.13
N GLY A 138 -9.87 -3.50 -16.46
CA GLY A 138 -9.84 -2.84 -17.76
C GLY A 138 -9.50 -3.81 -18.91
N VAL A 139 -8.49 -4.67 -18.71
CA VAL A 139 -8.10 -5.69 -19.69
C VAL A 139 -9.21 -6.72 -19.90
N LEU A 140 -9.81 -7.25 -18.82
CA LEU A 140 -10.93 -8.19 -18.92
C LEU A 140 -12.14 -7.55 -19.63
N PHE A 141 -12.45 -6.30 -19.32
CA PHE A 141 -13.54 -5.54 -19.94
C PHE A 141 -13.34 -5.38 -21.45
N ALA A 142 -12.13 -4.98 -21.86
CA ALA A 142 -11.75 -4.81 -23.26
C ALA A 142 -11.79 -6.15 -24.01
N ALA A 143 -11.21 -7.21 -23.43
CA ALA A 143 -11.20 -8.55 -24.02
C ALA A 143 -12.63 -9.06 -24.26
N GLN A 144 -13.52 -8.96 -23.27
CA GLN A 144 -14.92 -9.41 -23.41
C GLN A 144 -15.69 -8.70 -24.56
N ARG A 145 -15.23 -7.53 -25.00
CA ARG A 145 -15.87 -6.68 -26.00
C ARG A 145 -15.10 -6.58 -27.31
N ALA A 146 -14.01 -7.32 -27.46
CA ALA A 146 -13.21 -7.28 -28.68
C ALA A 146 -14.06 -7.69 -29.91
N PRO A 147 -13.97 -6.95 -31.04
CA PRO A 147 -12.95 -5.95 -31.37
C PRO A 147 -13.37 -4.48 -31.15
N ALA A 148 -14.33 -4.17 -30.27
CA ALA A 148 -14.84 -2.81 -30.12
C ALA A 148 -13.74 -1.81 -29.67
N ARG A 149 -13.43 -0.83 -30.53
CA ARG A 149 -12.35 0.17 -30.29
C ARG A 149 -12.55 0.99 -29.02
N TRP A 150 -13.78 1.36 -28.69
CA TRP A 150 -14.06 2.11 -27.46
C TRP A 150 -13.74 1.29 -26.20
N ALA A 151 -13.94 -0.03 -26.23
CA ALA A 151 -13.63 -0.89 -25.09
C ALA A 151 -12.12 -1.10 -24.95
N LEU A 152 -11.39 -1.15 -26.08
CA LEU A 152 -9.92 -1.09 -26.09
C LEU A 152 -9.42 0.22 -25.47
N ALA A 153 -9.98 1.37 -25.86
CA ALA A 153 -9.62 2.66 -25.29
C ALA A 153 -9.84 2.71 -23.77
N VAL A 154 -10.97 2.18 -23.28
CA VAL A 154 -11.23 2.05 -21.82
C VAL A 154 -10.19 1.16 -21.15
N GLY A 155 -9.84 0.02 -21.74
CA GLY A 155 -8.83 -0.89 -21.19
C GLY A 155 -7.43 -0.26 -21.11
N VAL A 156 -7.01 0.42 -22.18
CA VAL A 156 -5.72 1.12 -22.23
C VAL A 156 -5.70 2.31 -21.27
N LEU A 157 -6.80 3.08 -21.17
CA LEU A 157 -6.91 4.18 -20.22
C LEU A 157 -6.86 3.67 -18.77
N ALA A 158 -7.58 2.61 -18.45
CA ALA A 158 -7.55 1.98 -17.13
C ALA A 158 -6.13 1.52 -16.77
N PHE A 159 -5.41 0.91 -17.72
CA PHE A 159 -4.00 0.57 -17.54
C PHE A 159 -3.13 1.81 -17.34
N GLY A 160 -3.27 2.84 -18.17
CA GLY A 160 -2.50 4.08 -18.09
C GLY A 160 -2.66 4.78 -16.74
N LEU A 161 -3.90 4.95 -16.27
CA LEU A 161 -4.18 5.52 -14.94
C LEU A 161 -3.58 4.67 -13.82
N SER A 162 -3.70 3.34 -13.93
CA SER A 162 -3.10 2.41 -12.96
C SER A 162 -1.57 2.51 -12.94
N TRP A 163 -0.96 2.60 -14.13
CA TRP A 163 0.48 2.71 -14.29
C TRP A 163 1.01 4.01 -13.68
N LEU A 164 0.29 5.12 -13.85
CA LEU A 164 0.64 6.40 -13.22
C LEU A 164 0.59 6.31 -11.68
N ILE A 165 -0.30 5.51 -11.11
CA ILE A 165 -0.33 5.29 -9.64
C ILE A 165 0.84 4.42 -9.18
N ARG A 166 0.95 3.20 -9.70
CA ARG A 166 2.03 2.27 -9.33
C ARG A 166 2.32 1.31 -10.49
N PRO A 167 3.39 1.55 -11.26
CA PRO A 167 3.70 0.77 -12.47
C PRO A 167 3.73 -0.75 -12.25
N SER A 168 4.39 -1.21 -11.18
CA SER A 168 4.52 -2.63 -10.87
C SER A 168 3.19 -3.31 -10.56
N ALA A 169 2.28 -2.62 -9.87
CA ALA A 169 0.95 -3.16 -9.56
C ALA A 169 0.04 -3.21 -10.79
N ALA A 170 0.14 -2.21 -11.69
CA ALA A 170 -0.59 -2.21 -12.95
C ALA A 170 -0.16 -3.37 -13.85
N VAL A 171 1.15 -3.57 -14.03
CA VAL A 171 1.70 -4.70 -14.79
C VAL A 171 1.28 -6.03 -14.18
N LEU A 172 1.38 -6.17 -12.85
CA LEU A 172 0.95 -7.37 -12.15
C LEU A 172 -0.56 -7.65 -12.35
N GLY A 173 -1.41 -6.64 -12.27
CA GLY A 173 -2.85 -6.77 -12.51
C GLY A 173 -3.17 -7.21 -13.94
N THR A 174 -2.47 -6.66 -14.94
CA THR A 174 -2.58 -7.11 -16.34
C THR A 174 -2.13 -8.56 -16.51
N LEU A 175 -0.96 -8.92 -15.96
CA LEU A 175 -0.44 -10.30 -16.03
C LEU A 175 -1.41 -11.30 -15.38
N ALA A 176 -1.96 -10.93 -14.22
CA ALA A 176 -2.90 -11.75 -13.47
C ALA A 176 -4.21 -12.03 -14.22
N VAL A 177 -4.56 -11.28 -15.27
CA VAL A 177 -5.78 -11.53 -16.05
C VAL A 177 -5.52 -12.08 -17.45
N VAL A 178 -4.26 -12.33 -17.83
CA VAL A 178 -3.92 -12.88 -19.15
C VAL A 178 -4.70 -14.16 -19.48
N PRO A 179 -4.80 -15.16 -18.58
CA PRO A 179 -5.59 -16.37 -18.85
C PRO A 179 -7.07 -16.05 -19.14
N GLY A 180 -7.72 -15.25 -18.29
CA GLY A 180 -9.11 -14.83 -18.46
C GLY A 180 -9.34 -14.04 -19.75
N ALA A 181 -8.44 -13.10 -20.08
CA ALA A 181 -8.51 -12.32 -21.31
C ALA A 181 -8.38 -13.21 -22.57
N TRP A 182 -7.47 -14.18 -22.54
CA TRP A 182 -7.30 -15.16 -23.61
C TRP A 182 -8.53 -16.07 -23.75
N TRP A 183 -9.12 -16.54 -22.66
CA TRP A 183 -10.35 -17.35 -22.72
C TRP A 183 -11.58 -16.55 -23.19
N LEU A 184 -11.61 -15.24 -22.93
CA LEU A 184 -12.66 -14.36 -23.44
C LEU A 184 -12.56 -14.19 -24.97
N ALA A 185 -11.37 -13.85 -25.48
CA ALA A 185 -11.22 -13.30 -26.82
C ALA A 185 -10.10 -13.91 -27.68
N GLN A 186 -9.34 -14.86 -27.16
CA GLN A 186 -8.20 -15.50 -27.81
C GLN A 186 -7.25 -14.45 -28.41
N ARG A 187 -6.83 -14.60 -29.68
CA ARG A 187 -5.97 -13.64 -30.38
C ARG A 187 -6.52 -12.20 -30.39
N ARG A 188 -7.84 -12.01 -30.22
CA ARG A 188 -8.45 -10.67 -30.16
C ARG A 188 -8.20 -9.95 -28.83
N SER A 189 -7.64 -10.61 -27.81
CA SER A 189 -7.16 -9.93 -26.60
C SER A 189 -5.75 -9.32 -26.78
N LEU A 190 -5.01 -9.74 -27.81
CA LEU A 190 -3.64 -9.25 -28.04
C LEU A 190 -3.55 -7.72 -28.15
N PRO A 191 -4.45 -6.99 -28.83
CA PRO A 191 -4.34 -5.54 -28.93
C PRO A 191 -4.33 -4.82 -27.58
N VAL A 192 -5.15 -5.25 -26.61
CA VAL A 192 -5.15 -4.62 -25.27
C VAL A 192 -3.92 -5.01 -24.46
N LEU A 193 -3.46 -6.26 -24.57
CA LEU A 193 -2.25 -6.74 -23.89
C LEU A 193 -0.98 -6.08 -24.44
N VAL A 194 -0.86 -6.01 -25.76
CA VAL A 194 0.24 -5.33 -26.47
C VAL A 194 0.19 -3.83 -26.20
N GLY A 195 -1.01 -3.21 -26.22
CA GLY A 195 -1.16 -1.80 -25.85
C GLY A 195 -0.67 -1.50 -24.43
N ALA A 196 -1.04 -2.35 -23.46
CA ALA A 196 -0.55 -2.25 -22.08
C ALA A 196 0.97 -2.47 -21.99
N ALA A 197 1.51 -3.46 -22.72
CA ALA A 197 2.95 -3.73 -22.74
C ALA A 197 3.75 -2.57 -23.36
N ILE A 198 3.30 -2.02 -24.49
CA ILE A 198 3.90 -0.84 -25.12
C ILE A 198 3.88 0.32 -24.14
N TRP A 199 2.73 0.59 -23.50
CA TRP A 199 2.62 1.64 -22.50
C TRP A 199 3.58 1.42 -21.33
N ALA A 200 3.71 0.19 -20.83
CA ALA A 200 4.62 -0.14 -19.75
C ALA A 200 6.08 0.11 -20.13
N VAL A 201 6.49 -0.32 -21.33
CA VAL A 201 7.85 -0.14 -21.85
C VAL A 201 8.16 1.33 -22.09
N LEU A 202 7.28 2.05 -22.80
CA LEU A 202 7.47 3.47 -23.08
C LEU A 202 7.47 4.30 -21.79
N GLY A 203 6.56 4.01 -20.86
CA GLY A 203 6.53 4.66 -19.55
C GLY A 203 7.79 4.36 -18.73
N ALA A 204 8.25 3.10 -18.72
CA ALA A 204 9.48 2.73 -18.03
C ALA A 204 10.71 3.41 -18.66
N LEU A 205 10.79 3.46 -20.00
CA LEU A 205 11.85 4.16 -20.72
C LEU A 205 11.82 5.65 -20.38
N TRP A 206 10.65 6.29 -20.45
CA TRP A 206 10.47 7.69 -20.07
C TRP A 206 10.95 7.95 -18.65
N LEU A 207 10.54 7.13 -17.68
CA LEU A 207 11.00 7.27 -16.29
C LEU A 207 12.52 7.14 -16.20
N ASN A 208 13.11 6.10 -16.77
CA ASN A 208 14.57 5.89 -16.72
C ASN A 208 15.35 7.05 -17.37
N LEU A 209 14.86 7.61 -18.49
CA LEU A 209 15.50 8.71 -19.19
C LEU A 209 15.33 10.08 -18.49
N THR A 210 14.30 10.23 -17.64
CA THR A 210 13.99 11.50 -16.96
C THR A 210 14.38 11.52 -15.49
N TRP A 211 14.93 10.43 -14.95
CA TRP A 211 15.34 10.38 -13.56
C TRP A 211 16.52 11.29 -13.27
N SER A 212 16.35 12.14 -12.25
CA SER A 212 17.48 12.80 -11.62
C SER A 212 18.36 11.79 -10.87
N PRO A 213 19.64 12.10 -10.63
CA PRO A 213 20.51 11.25 -9.82
C PRO A 213 19.94 10.95 -8.42
N ALA A 214 19.27 11.93 -7.80
CA ALA A 214 18.63 11.75 -6.50
C ALA A 214 17.46 10.74 -6.56
N ALA A 215 16.67 10.76 -7.63
CA ALA A 215 15.60 9.79 -7.85
C ALA A 215 16.15 8.37 -8.06
N ALA A 216 17.23 8.23 -8.82
CA ALA A 216 17.89 6.95 -9.03
C ALA A 216 18.44 6.37 -7.72
N THR A 217 19.12 7.18 -6.90
CA THR A 217 19.60 6.75 -5.58
C THR A 217 18.46 6.37 -4.65
N PHE A 218 17.39 7.18 -4.60
CA PHE A 218 16.20 6.86 -3.81
C PHE A 218 15.60 5.51 -4.19
N ARG A 219 15.44 5.23 -5.50
CA ARG A 219 14.93 3.94 -5.99
C ARG A 219 15.84 2.77 -5.65
N ARG A 220 17.16 2.90 -5.80
CA ARG A 220 18.11 1.84 -5.42
C ARG A 220 18.05 1.54 -3.93
N LEU A 221 18.04 2.58 -3.09
CA LEU A 221 17.90 2.42 -1.64
C LEU A 221 16.55 1.83 -1.25
N ASP A 222 15.45 2.21 -1.91
CA ASP A 222 14.13 1.63 -1.69
C ASP A 222 14.11 0.11 -1.95
N VAL A 223 14.76 -0.34 -3.02
CA VAL A 223 14.92 -1.78 -3.31
C VAL A 223 15.78 -2.46 -2.25
N LEU A 224 16.94 -1.89 -1.90
CA LEU A 224 17.86 -2.48 -0.93
C LEU A 224 17.23 -2.59 0.47
N LYS A 225 16.52 -1.55 0.94
CA LYS A 225 15.79 -1.62 2.21
C LYS A 225 14.67 -2.64 2.17
N SER A 226 13.97 -2.76 1.03
CA SER A 226 12.87 -3.72 0.88
C SER A 226 13.41 -5.15 0.87
N ASN A 227 14.56 -5.39 0.26
CA ASN A 227 15.24 -6.69 0.29
C ASN A 227 15.55 -7.15 1.72
N LEU A 228 15.94 -6.24 2.61
CA LEU A 228 16.19 -6.55 4.02
C LEU A 228 14.89 -6.64 4.84
N ASN A 229 14.10 -5.56 4.90
CA ASN A 229 12.98 -5.44 5.84
C ASN A 229 11.70 -6.17 5.39
N ASP A 230 11.38 -6.12 4.10
CA ASP A 230 10.12 -6.64 3.58
C ASP A 230 10.28 -8.03 3.00
N PHE A 231 11.28 -8.20 2.14
CA PHE A 231 11.49 -9.43 1.39
C PHE A 231 12.45 -10.36 2.10
N GLN A 232 13.15 -9.97 3.17
CA GLN A 232 14.03 -10.86 3.95
C GLN A 232 14.96 -11.71 3.06
N LEU A 233 15.47 -11.12 1.97
CA LEU A 233 16.34 -11.80 1.00
C LEU A 233 17.79 -11.82 1.46
N THR A 234 18.13 -10.94 2.40
CA THR A 234 19.50 -10.72 2.85
C THR A 234 19.93 -11.74 3.89
N ALA A 235 21.15 -12.24 3.76
CA ALA A 235 21.76 -13.12 4.74
C ALA A 235 22.41 -12.33 5.89
N PRO A 236 22.65 -12.97 7.04
CA PRO A 236 23.50 -12.42 8.09
C PRO A 236 24.87 -12.00 7.55
N PRO A 237 25.50 -10.96 8.14
CA PRO A 237 26.83 -10.54 7.74
C PRO A 237 27.86 -11.65 7.99
N ALA A 238 28.79 -11.86 7.05
CA ALA A 238 29.86 -12.86 7.21
C ALA A 238 31.02 -12.40 8.09
N GLN A 239 31.14 -11.09 8.30
CA GLN A 239 32.17 -10.49 9.15
C GLN A 239 31.51 -9.79 10.33
N PRO A 240 32.20 -9.68 11.48
CA PRO A 240 31.71 -8.87 12.59
C PRO A 240 31.40 -7.44 12.12
N LEU A 241 30.23 -6.94 12.49
CA LEU A 241 29.82 -5.59 12.12
C LEU A 241 30.70 -4.55 12.84
N THR A 242 31.20 -3.58 12.08
CA THR A 242 31.80 -2.38 12.69
C THR A 242 30.74 -1.59 13.48
N PRO A 243 31.11 -0.74 14.44
CA PRO A 243 30.12 0.07 15.17
C PRO A 243 29.21 0.92 14.25
N PRO A 244 29.72 1.56 13.17
CA PRO A 244 28.87 2.22 12.17
C PRO A 244 27.93 1.27 11.44
N ASP A 245 28.39 0.09 11.02
CA ASP A 245 27.55 -0.88 10.30
C ASP A 245 26.46 -1.46 11.21
N SER A 246 26.77 -1.71 12.49
CA SER A 246 25.80 -2.16 13.49
C SER A 246 24.70 -1.11 13.71
N LEU A 247 25.09 0.16 13.86
CA LEU A 247 24.12 1.25 13.97
C LEU A 247 23.30 1.43 12.69
N GLY A 248 23.96 1.37 11.52
CA GLY A 248 23.29 1.47 10.21
C GLY A 248 22.27 0.37 9.99
N LEU A 249 22.62 -0.89 10.31
CA LEU A 249 21.70 -2.01 10.20
C LEU A 249 20.51 -1.88 11.16
N ALA A 250 20.76 -1.47 12.40
CA ALA A 250 19.69 -1.19 13.37
C ALA A 250 18.77 -0.06 12.87
N ALA A 251 19.34 1.03 12.34
CA ALA A 251 18.58 2.13 11.77
C ALA A 251 17.69 1.65 10.61
N VAL A 252 18.21 0.79 9.73
CA VAL A 252 17.41 0.21 8.63
C VAL A 252 16.26 -0.65 9.15
N GLN A 253 16.51 -1.54 10.12
CA GLN A 253 15.49 -2.41 10.71
C GLN A 253 14.38 -1.62 11.42
N HIS A 254 14.73 -0.46 12.01
CA HIS A 254 13.77 0.46 12.62
C HIS A 254 13.25 1.54 11.66
N TRP A 255 13.46 1.39 10.35
CA TRP A 255 12.98 2.33 9.32
C TRP A 255 13.47 3.77 9.48
N MET A 256 14.63 3.99 10.11
CA MET A 256 15.28 5.29 10.28
C MET A 256 16.35 5.50 9.21
N PHE A 257 15.98 6.10 8.09
CA PHE A 257 16.88 6.20 6.93
C PHE A 257 17.42 7.60 6.64
N ALA A 258 17.15 8.56 7.52
CA ALA A 258 17.41 9.97 7.27
C ALA A 258 18.90 10.34 7.13
N ASP A 259 19.80 9.52 7.68
CA ASP A 259 21.25 9.71 7.58
C ASP A 259 21.84 8.91 6.40
N SER A 260 22.06 9.58 5.27
CA SER A 260 22.68 8.99 4.09
C SER A 260 24.15 8.60 4.29
N THR A 261 24.80 9.09 5.34
CA THR A 261 26.19 8.72 5.65
C THR A 261 26.29 7.38 6.39
N LEU A 262 25.20 6.96 7.05
CA LEU A 262 25.06 5.63 7.65
C LEU A 262 24.31 4.67 6.73
N VAL A 263 23.13 5.07 6.24
CA VAL A 263 22.26 4.26 5.40
C VAL A 263 22.51 4.60 3.93
N ASN A 264 23.33 3.78 3.28
CA ASN A 264 23.68 3.91 1.87
C ASN A 264 23.92 2.54 1.21
N GLU A 265 24.12 2.52 -0.10
CA GLU A 265 24.32 1.30 -0.88
C GLU A 265 25.50 0.46 -0.36
N ALA A 266 26.57 1.12 0.11
CA ALA A 266 27.75 0.44 0.63
C ALA A 266 27.48 -0.29 1.96
N LEU A 267 26.63 0.26 2.84
CA LEU A 267 26.16 -0.45 4.04
C LEU A 267 25.49 -1.77 3.66
N PHE A 268 24.52 -1.75 2.73
CA PHE A 268 23.79 -2.95 2.32
C PHE A 268 24.71 -4.01 1.72
N ALA A 269 25.67 -3.59 0.88
CA ALA A 269 26.65 -4.50 0.29
C ALA A 269 27.49 -5.25 1.34
N ARG A 270 27.86 -4.58 2.44
CA ARG A 270 28.69 -5.16 3.52
C ARG A 270 27.89 -5.93 4.57
N ALA A 271 26.79 -5.33 5.05
CA ALA A 271 26.08 -5.77 6.25
C ALA A 271 24.81 -6.59 5.98
N ALA A 272 24.26 -6.51 4.76
CA ALA A 272 23.02 -7.22 4.39
C ALA A 272 23.07 -7.74 2.94
N PRO A 273 24.06 -8.58 2.56
CA PRO A 273 24.18 -9.08 1.20
C PRO A 273 23.09 -10.11 0.87
N PHE A 274 22.63 -10.13 -0.39
CA PHE A 274 21.82 -11.25 -0.89
C PHE A 274 22.69 -12.50 -1.05
N ARG A 275 22.24 -13.63 -0.50
CA ARG A 275 22.87 -14.94 -0.70
C ARG A 275 21.80 -15.97 -1.03
N LEU A 276 21.83 -16.46 -2.27
CA LEU A 276 20.82 -17.39 -2.78
C LEU A 276 20.76 -18.68 -1.94
N GLU A 277 21.91 -19.24 -1.57
CA GLU A 277 21.98 -20.47 -0.77
C GLU A 277 21.27 -20.32 0.58
N TYR A 278 21.63 -19.28 1.35
CA TYR A 278 20.98 -18.97 2.63
C TYR A 278 19.46 -18.75 2.43
N PHE A 279 19.06 -18.00 1.40
CA PHE A 279 17.66 -17.74 1.12
C PHE A 279 16.87 -19.02 0.84
N VAL A 280 17.43 -19.94 0.04
CA VAL A 280 16.80 -21.21 -0.29
C VAL A 280 16.71 -22.12 0.94
N GLN A 281 17.78 -22.21 1.73
CA GLN A 281 17.86 -23.10 2.89
C GLN A 281 17.04 -22.60 4.09
N GLU A 282 17.15 -21.32 4.45
CA GLU A 282 16.66 -20.79 5.73
C GLU A 282 15.36 -19.98 5.58
N THR A 283 15.16 -19.28 4.47
CA THR A 283 14.05 -18.32 4.34
C THR A 283 12.87 -18.86 3.54
N THR A 284 13.14 -19.59 2.45
CA THR A 284 12.12 -19.99 1.48
C THR A 284 11.06 -20.89 2.10
N LEU A 285 11.47 -21.89 2.88
CA LEU A 285 10.55 -22.83 3.53
C LEU A 285 9.65 -22.11 4.55
N VAL A 286 10.22 -21.24 5.38
CA VAL A 286 9.48 -20.47 6.40
C VAL A 286 8.41 -19.60 5.75
N LYS A 287 8.77 -18.90 4.68
CA LYS A 287 7.82 -18.07 3.93
C LYS A 287 6.75 -18.89 3.22
N LEU A 288 7.12 -20.02 2.62
CA LEU A 288 6.18 -20.92 1.96
C LEU A 288 5.16 -21.47 2.96
N LEU A 289 5.61 -21.95 4.12
CA LEU A 289 4.73 -22.43 5.18
C LEU A 289 3.82 -21.31 5.72
N THR A 290 4.36 -20.10 5.86
CA THR A 290 3.58 -18.92 6.26
C THR A 290 2.48 -18.61 5.24
N LEU A 291 2.82 -18.60 3.95
CA LEU A 291 1.87 -18.40 2.86
C LEU A 291 0.77 -19.47 2.87
N LEU A 292 1.15 -20.76 2.96
CA LEU A 292 0.20 -21.88 2.96
C LEU A 292 -0.73 -21.86 4.18
N ARG A 293 -0.29 -21.33 5.32
CA ARG A 293 -1.13 -21.13 6.51
C ARG A 293 -2.06 -19.93 6.37
N GLN A 294 -1.58 -18.84 5.77
CA GLN A 294 -2.35 -17.60 5.62
C GLN A 294 -3.45 -17.72 4.57
N LEU A 295 -3.19 -18.38 3.44
CA LEU A 295 -4.14 -18.49 2.33
C LEU A 295 -5.52 -19.03 2.74
N PRO A 296 -5.65 -20.21 3.37
CA PRO A 296 -6.95 -20.73 3.80
C PRO A 296 -7.56 -19.92 4.94
N ARG A 297 -6.75 -19.37 5.85
CA ARG A 297 -7.26 -18.55 6.94
C ARG A 297 -7.93 -17.27 6.43
N ASP A 298 -7.25 -16.57 5.51
CA ASP A 298 -7.66 -15.22 5.12
C ASP A 298 -8.52 -15.20 3.86
N TYR A 299 -8.41 -16.20 2.97
CA TYR A 299 -9.05 -16.20 1.66
C TYR A 299 -9.84 -17.48 1.34
N PHE A 300 -10.32 -18.21 2.36
CA PHE A 300 -11.14 -19.41 2.13
C PHE A 300 -12.33 -19.23 1.17
N PRO A 301 -13.04 -18.08 1.08
CA PRO A 301 -14.14 -17.96 0.12
C PRO A 301 -13.63 -18.06 -1.32
N LEU A 302 -12.52 -17.39 -1.63
CA LEU A 302 -11.91 -17.42 -2.95
C LEU A 302 -11.35 -18.81 -3.25
N LEU A 303 -10.69 -19.45 -2.29
CA LEU A 303 -10.20 -20.83 -2.45
C LEU A 303 -11.35 -21.83 -2.68
N LEU A 304 -12.48 -21.68 -2.00
CA LEU A 304 -13.66 -22.51 -2.24
C LEU A 304 -14.22 -22.28 -3.64
N LEU A 305 -14.31 -21.02 -4.10
CA LEU A 305 -14.73 -20.70 -5.46
C LEU A 305 -13.78 -21.31 -6.49
N LEU A 306 -12.47 -21.28 -6.26
CA LEU A 306 -11.48 -21.96 -7.11
C LEU A 306 -11.74 -23.48 -7.14
N ALA A 307 -11.88 -24.13 -5.98
CA ALA A 307 -12.14 -25.57 -5.89
C ALA A 307 -13.45 -25.96 -6.61
N VAL A 308 -14.50 -25.16 -6.46
CA VAL A 308 -15.77 -25.34 -7.18
C VAL A 308 -15.60 -25.23 -8.69
N THR A 309 -14.86 -24.22 -9.16
CA THR A 309 -14.59 -24.09 -10.60
C THR A 309 -13.75 -25.24 -11.14
N TRP A 310 -12.79 -25.75 -10.35
CA TRP A 310 -12.00 -26.93 -10.71
C TRP A 310 -12.88 -28.18 -10.84
N ALA A 311 -13.79 -28.39 -9.89
CA ALA A 311 -14.75 -29.50 -9.95
C ALA A 311 -15.68 -29.40 -11.17
N LEU A 312 -16.14 -28.20 -11.53
CA LEU A 312 -16.99 -27.98 -12.70
C LEU A 312 -16.27 -28.22 -14.04
N VAL A 313 -14.95 -28.01 -14.09
CA VAL A 313 -14.13 -28.24 -15.30
C VAL A 313 -13.62 -29.68 -15.39
N GLY A 314 -13.55 -30.41 -14.27
CA GLY A 314 -12.88 -31.71 -14.10
C GLY A 314 -12.92 -32.66 -15.30
N ARG A 315 -11.75 -33.21 -15.67
CA ARG A 315 -11.46 -34.18 -16.76
C ARG A 315 -12.16 -33.96 -18.11
N ARG A 316 -12.75 -32.79 -18.36
CA ARG A 316 -13.39 -32.51 -19.65
C ARG A 316 -12.36 -32.42 -20.79
N PRO A 317 -12.72 -32.89 -22.00
CA PRO A 317 -11.87 -32.69 -23.17
C PRO A 317 -11.64 -31.18 -23.40
N GLY A 318 -10.39 -30.80 -23.70
CA GLY A 318 -10.00 -29.40 -23.90
C GLY A 318 -9.62 -28.62 -22.63
N SER A 319 -9.64 -29.23 -21.44
CA SER A 319 -9.29 -28.56 -20.17
C SER A 319 -7.78 -28.31 -19.98
N ARG A 320 -6.91 -28.71 -20.92
CA ARG A 320 -5.44 -28.56 -20.77
C ARG A 320 -5.04 -27.11 -20.52
N TRP A 321 -5.61 -26.17 -21.28
CA TRP A 321 -5.34 -24.74 -21.13
C TRP A 321 -5.84 -24.17 -19.81
N PHE A 322 -6.94 -24.71 -19.27
CA PHE A 322 -7.44 -24.34 -17.95
C PHE A 322 -6.41 -24.67 -16.87
N TRP A 323 -5.91 -25.91 -16.87
CA TRP A 323 -4.93 -26.39 -15.90
C TRP A 323 -3.59 -25.68 -16.03
N LEU A 324 -3.14 -25.38 -17.26
CA LEU A 324 -1.95 -24.53 -17.46
C LEU A 324 -2.14 -23.15 -16.84
N GLY A 325 -3.33 -22.55 -16.98
CA GLY A 325 -3.68 -21.30 -16.29
C GLY A 325 -3.61 -21.43 -14.77
N GLN A 326 -4.12 -22.52 -14.19
CA GLN A 326 -4.04 -22.77 -12.74
C GLN A 326 -2.59 -22.88 -12.26
N LEU A 327 -1.75 -23.58 -13.00
CA LEU A 327 -0.32 -23.67 -12.70
C LEU A 327 0.36 -22.30 -12.78
N GLY A 328 -0.01 -21.47 -13.76
CA GLY A 328 0.46 -20.09 -13.87
C GLY A 328 0.09 -19.23 -12.66
N TYR A 329 -1.16 -19.28 -12.21
CA TYR A 329 -1.61 -18.57 -11.01
C TYR A 329 -0.92 -19.08 -9.74
N ALA A 330 -0.86 -20.39 -9.56
CA ALA A 330 -0.18 -20.99 -8.41
C ALA A 330 1.30 -20.61 -8.40
N GLY A 331 2.00 -20.71 -9.54
CA GLY A 331 3.38 -20.30 -9.69
C GLY A 331 3.59 -18.82 -9.38
N LEU A 332 2.71 -17.93 -9.86
CA LEU A 332 2.75 -16.50 -9.56
C LEU A 332 2.60 -16.23 -8.05
N LEU A 333 1.58 -16.81 -7.40
CA LEU A 333 1.35 -16.61 -5.96
C LEU A 333 2.49 -17.18 -5.11
N LEU A 334 3.00 -18.36 -5.48
CA LEU A 334 4.15 -18.98 -4.81
C LEU A 334 5.39 -18.10 -4.97
N ALA A 335 5.72 -17.66 -6.19
CA ALA A 335 6.88 -16.80 -6.44
C ALA A 335 6.79 -15.47 -5.70
N LEU A 336 5.62 -14.81 -5.71
CA LEU A 336 5.42 -13.58 -4.96
C LEU A 336 5.50 -13.81 -3.45
N GLY A 337 4.89 -14.88 -2.94
CA GLY A 337 4.88 -15.18 -1.51
C GLY A 337 6.24 -15.58 -0.96
N THR A 338 7.02 -16.36 -1.71
CA THR A 338 8.36 -16.79 -1.29
C THR A 338 9.41 -15.71 -1.52
N VAL A 339 9.43 -15.06 -2.68
CA VAL A 339 10.47 -14.08 -3.02
C VAL A 339 10.14 -12.70 -2.47
N LEU A 340 8.99 -12.11 -2.84
CA LEU A 340 8.69 -10.70 -2.64
C LEU A 340 7.76 -10.39 -1.46
N LYS A 341 7.38 -11.40 -0.66
CA LYS A 341 6.30 -11.35 0.35
C LYS A 341 4.95 -11.01 -0.30
N LEU A 342 3.92 -11.79 0.01
CA LEU A 342 2.57 -11.58 -0.54
C LEU A 342 1.68 -10.92 0.52
N PRO A 343 1.72 -9.58 0.68
CA PRO A 343 0.84 -8.89 1.62
C PRO A 343 -0.63 -8.97 1.16
N PRO A 344 -1.60 -8.77 2.07
CA PRO A 344 -3.02 -8.84 1.76
C PRO A 344 -3.47 -7.96 0.59
N ARG A 345 -2.95 -6.73 0.51
CA ARG A 345 -3.15 -5.81 -0.63
C ARG A 345 -2.74 -6.34 -2.01
N LEU A 346 -1.93 -7.39 -2.09
CA LEU A 346 -1.60 -8.08 -3.34
C LEU A 346 -2.31 -9.43 -3.45
N ALA A 347 -2.37 -10.20 -2.35
CA ALA A 347 -2.99 -11.53 -2.33
C ALA A 347 -4.45 -11.49 -2.78
N LEU A 348 -5.26 -10.60 -2.17
CA LEU A 348 -6.70 -10.57 -2.41
C LEU A 348 -7.03 -10.22 -3.88
N PRO A 349 -6.52 -9.11 -4.46
CA PRO A 349 -6.78 -8.81 -5.88
C PRO A 349 -6.33 -9.91 -6.85
N LEU A 350 -5.20 -10.59 -6.57
CA LEU A 350 -4.72 -11.68 -7.41
C LEU A 350 -5.64 -12.91 -7.36
N LEU A 351 -6.11 -13.26 -6.16
CA LEU A 351 -7.08 -14.34 -5.98
C LEU A 351 -8.43 -14.00 -6.61
N ASP A 352 -8.87 -12.73 -6.55
CA ASP A 352 -10.06 -12.28 -7.26
C ASP A 352 -9.93 -12.48 -8.77
N PHE A 353 -8.80 -12.09 -9.35
CA PHE A 353 -8.56 -12.29 -10.77
C PHE A 353 -8.41 -13.76 -11.15
N TRP A 354 -7.86 -14.59 -10.27
CA TRP A 354 -7.86 -16.03 -10.45
C TRP A 354 -9.29 -16.59 -10.51
N VAL A 355 -10.14 -16.24 -9.55
CA VAL A 355 -11.55 -16.63 -9.53
C VAL A 355 -12.28 -16.11 -10.77
N LEU A 356 -12.11 -14.83 -11.13
CA LEU A 356 -12.75 -14.22 -12.30
C LEU A 356 -12.36 -14.93 -13.61
N SER A 357 -11.07 -15.25 -13.79
CA SER A 357 -10.61 -16.02 -14.95
C SER A 357 -11.21 -17.42 -14.97
N ASN A 358 -11.30 -18.10 -13.83
CA ASN A 358 -11.92 -19.42 -13.76
C ASN A 358 -13.42 -19.37 -14.09
N LEU A 359 -14.13 -18.35 -13.60
CA LEU A 359 -15.53 -18.11 -13.96
C LEU A 359 -15.67 -17.87 -15.45
N VAL A 360 -14.79 -17.05 -16.05
CA VAL A 360 -14.75 -16.85 -17.50
C VAL A 360 -14.64 -18.18 -18.24
N PHE A 361 -13.71 -19.05 -17.84
CA PHE A 361 -13.53 -20.34 -18.49
C PHE A 361 -14.79 -21.20 -18.38
N VAL A 362 -15.31 -21.39 -17.15
CA VAL A 362 -16.49 -22.22 -16.87
C VAL A 362 -17.69 -21.76 -17.70
N PHE A 363 -18.00 -20.47 -17.68
CA PHE A 363 -19.17 -19.91 -18.38
C PHE A 363 -19.00 -19.72 -19.90
N ARG A 364 -17.82 -20.08 -20.44
CA ARG A 364 -17.54 -20.17 -21.87
C ARG A 364 -17.49 -21.62 -22.37
N LEU A 365 -17.67 -22.61 -21.50
CA LEU A 365 -17.73 -24.01 -21.90
C LEU A 365 -18.98 -24.30 -22.73
N HIS A 366 -18.81 -25.13 -23.76
CA HIS A 366 -19.89 -25.69 -24.57
C HIS A 366 -19.78 -27.22 -24.56
N PRO A 367 -20.74 -27.97 -23.97
CA PRO A 367 -21.88 -27.48 -23.20
C PRO A 367 -21.52 -26.96 -21.80
N LEU A 368 -22.23 -25.90 -21.35
CA LEU A 368 -22.12 -25.41 -19.98
C LEU A 368 -22.62 -26.49 -19.00
N PRO A 369 -21.93 -26.74 -17.87
CA PRO A 369 -22.50 -27.60 -16.82
C PRO A 369 -23.86 -27.05 -16.36
N ARG A 370 -24.94 -27.86 -16.47
CA ARG A 370 -26.32 -27.46 -16.19
C ARG A 370 -26.50 -26.77 -14.82
N ARG A 371 -25.71 -27.16 -13.83
CA ARG A 371 -25.78 -26.66 -12.45
C ARG A 371 -24.72 -25.61 -12.10
N ALA A 372 -23.91 -25.13 -13.05
CA ALA A 372 -22.79 -24.21 -12.77
C ALA A 372 -23.23 -22.95 -12.01
N GLY A 373 -24.32 -22.30 -12.42
CA GLY A 373 -24.86 -21.12 -11.74
C GLY A 373 -25.37 -21.41 -10.32
N ALA A 374 -26.05 -22.54 -10.12
CA ALA A 374 -26.57 -22.93 -8.81
C ALA A 374 -25.43 -23.31 -7.85
N VAL A 375 -24.44 -24.07 -8.32
CA VAL A 375 -23.27 -24.45 -7.52
C VAL A 375 -22.46 -23.21 -7.11
N LEU A 376 -22.27 -22.25 -8.03
CA LEU A 376 -21.64 -20.96 -7.71
C LEU A 376 -22.40 -20.22 -6.61
N LEU A 377 -23.73 -20.11 -6.74
CA LEU A 377 -24.57 -19.45 -5.74
C LEU A 377 -24.47 -20.12 -4.37
N VAL A 378 -24.52 -21.45 -4.32
CA VAL A 378 -24.37 -22.22 -3.08
C VAL A 378 -23.00 -21.96 -2.44
N ALA A 379 -21.92 -21.99 -3.21
CA ALA A 379 -20.57 -21.72 -2.70
C ALA A 379 -20.45 -20.31 -2.09
N LEU A 380 -21.04 -19.32 -2.76
CA LEU A 380 -21.11 -17.95 -2.25
C LEU A 380 -21.94 -17.84 -0.97
N LEU A 381 -23.10 -18.49 -0.91
CA LEU A 381 -23.96 -18.47 0.28
C LEU A 381 -23.31 -19.16 1.49
N VAL A 382 -22.68 -20.32 1.28
CA VAL A 382 -21.99 -21.08 2.33
C VAL A 382 -20.84 -20.26 2.93
N THR A 383 -20.14 -19.46 2.11
CA THR A 383 -19.02 -18.65 2.57
C THR A 383 -19.42 -17.28 3.10
N ALA A 384 -20.61 -16.77 2.72
CA ALA A 384 -21.09 -15.45 3.12
C ALA A 384 -21.21 -15.27 4.64
N GLY A 385 -21.73 -16.27 5.36
CA GLY A 385 -21.87 -16.20 6.82
C GLY A 385 -20.53 -16.10 7.55
N PRO A 386 -19.65 -17.11 7.44
CA PRO A 386 -18.35 -17.10 8.11
C PRO A 386 -17.47 -15.92 7.71
N TYR A 387 -17.49 -15.53 6.43
CA TYR A 387 -16.69 -14.40 5.95
C TYR A 387 -17.29 -13.06 6.37
N GLY A 388 -18.62 -12.93 6.39
CA GLY A 388 -19.32 -11.78 6.95
C GLY A 388 -18.95 -11.55 8.41
N TYR A 389 -18.92 -12.61 9.22
CA TYR A 389 -18.45 -12.55 10.60
C TYR A 389 -16.99 -12.09 10.69
N LYS A 390 -16.09 -12.68 9.89
CA LYS A 390 -14.67 -12.27 9.82
C LYS A 390 -14.53 -10.78 9.49
N THR A 391 -15.24 -10.30 8.47
CA THR A 391 -15.18 -8.91 8.01
C THR A 391 -15.75 -7.95 9.05
N TRP A 392 -16.84 -8.31 9.71
CA TRP A 392 -17.43 -7.52 10.81
C TRP A 392 -16.53 -7.45 12.05
N HIS A 393 -15.97 -8.59 12.48
CA HIS A 393 -14.99 -8.59 13.57
C HIS A 393 -13.77 -7.73 13.20
N ARG A 394 -13.28 -7.82 11.95
CA ARG A 394 -12.18 -6.97 11.49
C ARG A 394 -12.56 -5.48 11.53
N SER A 395 -13.77 -5.10 11.13
CA SER A 395 -14.19 -3.70 11.21
C SER A 395 -14.21 -3.16 12.64
N GLN A 396 -14.61 -3.97 13.62
CA GLN A 396 -14.55 -3.59 15.03
C GLN A 396 -13.10 -3.36 15.49
N VAL A 397 -12.20 -4.30 15.20
CA VAL A 397 -10.78 -4.16 15.55
C VAL A 397 -10.16 -2.92 14.91
N LEU A 398 -10.49 -2.62 13.65
CA LEU A 398 -9.99 -1.43 12.95
C LEU A 398 -10.57 -0.13 13.52
N ALA A 399 -11.86 -0.10 13.88
CA ALA A 399 -12.48 1.04 14.56
C ALA A 399 -11.83 1.31 15.92
N GLU A 400 -11.59 0.27 16.72
CA GLU A 400 -10.87 0.41 18.00
C GLU A 400 -9.43 0.90 17.80
N GLU A 401 -8.72 0.38 16.80
CA GLU A 401 -7.38 0.85 16.46
C GLU A 401 -7.40 2.32 16.01
N GLN A 402 -8.38 2.73 15.20
CA GLN A 402 -8.57 4.11 14.79
C GLN A 402 -8.78 5.04 15.99
N GLU A 403 -9.65 4.66 16.92
CA GLU A 403 -9.95 5.45 18.13
C GLU A 403 -8.72 5.55 19.04
N ARG A 404 -8.00 4.45 19.27
CA ARG A 404 -6.73 4.46 20.03
C ARG A 404 -5.70 5.38 19.37
N ASN A 405 -5.56 5.30 18.05
CA ASN A 405 -4.64 6.14 17.29
C ASN A 405 -5.05 7.62 17.32
N PHE A 406 -6.35 7.90 17.26
CA PHE A 406 -6.89 9.24 17.42
C PHE A 406 -6.57 9.82 18.80
N GLN A 407 -6.89 9.10 19.88
CA GLN A 407 -6.57 9.50 21.25
C GLN A 407 -5.06 9.72 21.47
N ARG A 408 -4.23 8.84 20.90
CA ARG A 408 -2.77 8.99 20.95
C ARG A 408 -2.33 10.27 20.25
N ARG A 409 -2.89 10.58 19.09
CA ARG A 409 -2.59 11.81 18.34
C ARG A 409 -3.07 13.05 19.09
N GLU A 410 -4.23 13.00 19.75
CA GLU A 410 -4.71 14.06 20.63
C GLU A 410 -3.72 14.36 21.74
N GLN A 411 -3.23 13.32 22.42
CA GLN A 411 -2.23 13.46 23.47
C GLN A 411 -0.93 14.08 22.94
N LEU A 412 -0.47 13.66 21.76
CA LEU A 412 0.71 14.25 21.12
C LEU A 412 0.45 15.73 20.77
N PHE A 413 -0.70 16.07 20.21
CA PHE A 413 -1.06 17.46 19.88
C PHE A 413 -1.06 18.39 21.10
N GLN A 414 -1.46 17.92 22.28
CA GLN A 414 -1.41 18.73 23.50
C GLN A 414 0.03 19.10 23.90
N LEU A 415 1.03 18.32 23.50
CA LEU A 415 2.44 18.59 23.72
C LEU A 415 3.03 19.58 22.69
N LEU A 416 2.27 19.95 21.65
CA LEU A 416 2.72 20.82 20.55
C LEU A 416 2.35 22.32 20.75
N LYS A 417 1.92 22.73 21.95
CA LYS A 417 1.53 24.13 22.19
C LYS A 417 2.74 25.05 22.07
N GLY A 418 2.66 26.05 21.19
CA GLY A 418 3.74 27.02 20.93
C GLY A 418 4.88 26.50 20.06
N THR A 419 4.83 25.26 19.58
CA THR A 419 5.91 24.65 18.79
C THR A 419 5.68 24.86 17.29
N ARG A 420 6.75 25.17 16.56
CA ARG A 420 6.74 25.29 15.08
C ARG A 420 7.29 24.05 14.40
N VAL A 421 8.20 23.33 15.06
CA VAL A 421 8.85 22.15 14.50
C VAL A 421 8.70 20.97 15.45
N VAL A 422 8.35 19.82 14.90
CA VAL A 422 8.21 18.56 15.63
C VAL A 422 9.20 17.57 15.05
N VAL A 423 10.08 17.03 15.89
CA VAL A 423 10.97 15.92 15.53
C VAL A 423 10.42 14.66 16.18
N SER A 424 10.05 13.66 15.38
CA SER A 424 9.28 12.52 15.89
C SER A 424 9.53 11.22 15.14
N ASP A 425 9.48 10.11 15.86
CA ASP A 425 9.31 8.74 15.32
C ASP A 425 7.94 8.14 15.69
N LEU A 426 7.15 8.81 16.55
CA LEU A 426 5.86 8.34 17.04
C LEU A 426 4.65 8.75 16.18
N TRP A 427 4.79 9.74 15.30
CA TRP A 427 3.64 10.41 14.69
C TRP A 427 2.96 9.50 13.65
N GLU A 428 3.77 8.91 12.78
CA GLU A 428 3.37 8.00 11.71
C GLU A 428 2.79 6.68 12.24
N GLU A 429 3.10 6.29 13.49
CA GLU A 429 2.49 5.12 14.12
C GLU A 429 0.97 5.27 14.28
N THR A 430 0.48 6.52 14.37
CA THR A 430 -0.96 6.81 14.53
C THR A 430 -1.72 6.80 13.21
N TYR A 431 -1.06 6.57 12.07
CA TYR A 431 -1.66 6.72 10.74
C TYR A 431 -2.46 5.50 10.30
N LYS A 432 -2.10 4.31 10.80
CA LYS A 432 -2.78 3.07 10.45
C LYS A 432 -4.24 3.12 10.90
N SER A 433 -5.11 2.51 10.09
CA SER A 433 -6.54 2.42 10.34
C SER A 433 -7.27 3.77 10.36
N GLN A 434 -6.63 4.85 9.89
CA GLN A 434 -7.36 6.10 9.67
C GLN A 434 -8.26 6.02 8.44
N SER A 435 -9.29 6.85 8.40
CA SER A 435 -10.22 6.88 7.26
C SER A 435 -9.63 7.65 6.07
N PRO A 436 -9.73 7.11 4.84
CA PRO A 436 -9.34 7.80 3.62
C PRO A 436 -10.10 9.10 3.34
N PHE A 437 -11.29 9.26 3.92
CA PHE A 437 -12.13 10.44 3.74
C PHE A 437 -11.89 11.51 4.80
N THR A 438 -11.26 11.14 5.91
CA THR A 438 -10.91 12.07 6.98
C THR A 438 -9.42 12.38 7.03
N GLU A 439 -8.60 11.58 6.37
CA GLU A 439 -7.14 11.72 6.33
C GLU A 439 -6.53 11.93 7.74
N GLY A 440 -7.16 11.33 8.76
CA GLY A 440 -6.72 11.41 10.15
C GLY A 440 -7.16 12.66 10.94
N HIS A 441 -8.14 13.43 10.45
CA HIS A 441 -8.73 14.55 11.16
C HIS A 441 -10.23 14.30 11.39
N PRO A 442 -10.77 14.38 12.62
CA PRO A 442 -12.20 14.15 12.85
C PRO A 442 -13.04 15.27 12.18
N PRO A 443 -14.26 14.97 11.67
CA PRO A 443 -15.07 15.90 10.88
C PRO A 443 -15.36 17.24 11.58
N GLN A 444 -15.52 17.23 12.90
CA GLN A 444 -15.88 18.40 13.70
C GLN A 444 -14.70 19.34 14.02
N ILE A 445 -13.45 18.83 13.93
CA ILE A 445 -12.22 19.59 14.28
C ILE A 445 -11.34 19.79 13.01
N TYR A 446 -11.86 19.35 11.86
CA TYR A 446 -11.17 19.22 10.59
C TYR A 446 -10.53 20.54 10.13
N ALA A 447 -11.30 21.63 10.12
CA ALA A 447 -10.86 22.91 9.58
C ALA A 447 -9.76 23.57 10.44
N PHE A 448 -9.99 23.73 11.75
CA PHE A 448 -9.07 24.46 12.62
C PHE A 448 -7.71 23.78 12.77
N ARG A 449 -7.66 22.45 12.74
CA ARG A 449 -6.39 21.73 12.90
C ARG A 449 -5.56 21.69 11.64
N ILE A 450 -6.15 21.50 10.47
CA ILE A 450 -5.40 21.51 9.21
C ILE A 450 -4.85 22.92 8.97
N ILE A 451 -5.68 23.95 9.16
CA ILE A 451 -5.24 25.34 9.01
C ILE A 451 -4.17 25.69 10.06
N GLY A 452 -4.33 25.24 11.30
CA GLY A 452 -3.34 25.43 12.37
C GLY A 452 -2.05 24.62 12.19
N SER A 453 -2.10 23.44 11.56
CA SER A 453 -0.95 22.57 11.32
C SER A 453 -0.16 22.97 10.08
N GLN A 454 -0.73 23.73 9.14
CA GLN A 454 -0.01 24.23 7.96
C GLN A 454 1.24 25.05 8.31
N ASN A 455 1.23 25.71 9.47
CA ASN A 455 2.39 26.48 9.98
C ASN A 455 3.39 25.63 10.77
N ARG A 456 3.13 24.34 10.97
CA ARG A 456 4.03 23.42 11.68
C ARG A 456 4.72 22.49 10.69
N LYS A 457 6.00 22.19 10.96
CA LYS A 457 6.78 21.22 10.19
C LYS A 457 7.08 19.99 11.03
N PHE A 458 6.80 18.83 10.46
CA PHE A 458 7.11 17.54 11.06
C PHE A 458 8.35 16.97 10.37
N MET A 459 9.41 16.75 11.13
CA MET A 459 10.57 16.02 10.68
C MET A 459 10.49 14.60 11.22
N SER A 460 9.96 13.71 10.39
CA SER A 460 9.91 12.28 10.67
C SER A 460 11.31 11.70 10.78
N LEU A 461 11.55 10.91 11.81
CA LEU A 461 12.77 10.12 11.98
C LEU A 461 12.60 8.68 11.50
N LEU A 462 11.36 8.23 11.31
CA LEU A 462 11.01 6.87 10.93
C LEU A 462 10.14 6.88 9.66
N GLY A 463 10.25 5.80 8.87
CA GLY A 463 9.43 5.51 7.70
C GLY A 463 10.17 5.70 6.39
N TRP A 464 9.64 5.15 5.30
CA TRP A 464 10.29 5.18 3.99
C TRP A 464 10.51 6.60 3.46
N GLN A 465 9.67 7.56 3.87
CA GLN A 465 9.75 8.95 3.46
C GLN A 465 11.03 9.63 3.96
N THR A 466 11.69 9.07 4.97
CA THR A 466 12.97 9.58 5.48
C THR A 466 14.12 9.43 4.46
N LEU A 467 13.99 8.51 3.49
CA LEU A 467 14.88 8.39 2.32
C LEU A 467 14.59 9.40 1.21
N HIS A 468 13.40 10.03 1.22
CA HIS A 468 12.94 10.82 0.08
C HIS A 468 13.82 12.08 -0.10
N PRO A 469 14.13 12.50 -1.35
CA PRO A 469 14.97 13.68 -1.61
C PRO A 469 14.43 15.00 -1.05
N SER A 470 13.16 15.06 -0.66
CA SER A 470 12.59 16.21 0.06
C SER A 470 13.14 16.37 1.48
N GLN A 471 13.67 15.32 2.10
CA GLN A 471 14.11 15.34 3.50
C GLN A 471 15.39 16.14 3.72
N PRO A 472 16.46 15.99 2.92
CA PRO A 472 17.59 16.92 2.97
C PRO A 472 17.19 18.38 2.75
N ALA A 473 16.19 18.63 1.88
CA ALA A 473 15.68 19.98 1.64
C ALA A 473 14.93 20.52 2.87
N LEU A 474 14.09 19.70 3.52
CA LEU A 474 13.44 20.04 4.79
C LEU A 474 14.47 20.38 5.86
N ARG A 475 15.50 19.56 6.05
CA ARG A 475 16.57 19.84 7.01
C ARG A 475 17.26 21.17 6.74
N ARG A 476 17.57 21.46 5.47
CA ARG A 476 18.17 22.76 5.09
C ARG A 476 17.21 23.92 5.37
N HIS A 477 15.93 23.77 5.05
CA HIS A 477 14.92 24.80 5.34
C HIS A 477 14.81 25.08 6.85
N LEU A 478 14.84 24.02 7.67
CA LEU A 478 14.71 24.15 9.12
C LEU A 478 16.00 24.61 9.81
N THR A 479 17.18 24.32 9.28
CA THR A 479 18.44 24.46 10.05
C THR A 479 19.59 25.12 9.29
N GLY A 480 19.42 25.36 7.99
CA GLY A 480 20.49 25.76 7.07
C GLY A 480 21.40 24.59 6.62
N SER A 481 21.34 23.42 7.26
CA SER A 481 22.17 22.25 6.91
C SER A 481 21.38 21.11 6.27
N ARG A 482 21.99 20.43 5.30
CA ARG A 482 21.47 19.17 4.72
C ARG A 482 21.95 17.95 5.51
N ASP A 483 23.09 18.08 6.18
CA ASP A 483 23.70 17.03 6.99
C ASP A 483 22.77 16.65 8.15
N PHE A 484 22.52 15.35 8.31
CA PHE A 484 21.56 14.86 9.29
C PHE A 484 21.99 15.21 10.72
N THR A 485 23.24 14.93 11.07
CA THR A 485 23.75 15.11 12.43
C THR A 485 23.75 16.58 12.83
N GLU A 486 24.25 17.45 11.96
CA GLU A 486 24.30 18.89 12.20
C GLU A 486 22.90 19.51 12.25
N ALA A 487 21.97 19.08 11.39
CA ALA A 487 20.59 19.54 11.44
C ALA A 487 19.93 19.16 12.77
N LEU A 488 20.07 17.91 13.23
CA LEU A 488 19.55 17.48 14.53
C LEU A 488 20.15 18.30 15.68
N ARG A 489 21.45 18.56 15.64
CA ARG A 489 22.13 19.38 16.66
C ARG A 489 21.57 20.80 16.74
N ARG A 490 21.37 21.46 15.59
CA ARG A 490 20.77 22.80 15.51
C ARG A 490 19.29 22.82 15.93
N LEU A 491 18.54 21.77 15.62
CA LEU A 491 17.17 21.62 16.11
C LEU A 491 17.13 21.42 17.63
N GLY A 492 18.13 20.74 18.19
CA GLY A 492 18.25 20.50 19.63
C GLY A 492 18.40 21.78 20.45
N THR A 493 18.95 22.84 19.87
CA THR A 493 19.18 24.13 20.55
C THR A 493 18.03 25.13 20.37
N ARG A 494 17.02 24.81 19.56
CA ARG A 494 15.94 25.73 19.23
C ARG A 494 14.79 25.64 20.24
N PRO A 495 14.28 26.77 20.77
CA PRO A 495 13.19 26.76 21.74
C PRO A 495 11.82 26.45 21.12
N ASP A 496 11.67 26.56 19.80
CA ASP A 496 10.43 26.31 19.06
C ASP A 496 10.31 24.87 18.48
N VAL A 497 11.23 23.99 18.89
CA VAL A 497 11.30 22.58 18.51
C VAL A 497 10.86 21.69 19.67
N VAL A 498 10.05 20.67 19.39
CA VAL A 498 9.72 19.60 20.33
C VAL A 498 10.15 18.24 19.81
N TRP A 499 10.68 17.41 20.70
CA TRP A 499 11.15 16.05 20.40
C TRP A 499 10.18 15.03 21.02
N LEU A 500 9.44 14.35 20.14
CA LEU A 500 8.45 13.34 20.51
C LEU A 500 8.95 11.98 20.05
N LEU A 501 9.66 11.29 20.94
CA LEU A 501 10.39 10.08 20.57
C LEU A 501 9.90 8.86 21.35
N SER A 502 10.00 7.69 20.73
CA SER A 502 10.03 6.42 21.46
C SER A 502 11.32 6.31 22.29
N PRO A 503 11.34 5.50 23.37
CA PRO A 503 12.57 5.15 24.08
C PRO A 503 13.66 4.60 23.13
N GLU A 504 13.26 3.76 22.18
CA GLU A 504 14.12 3.13 21.20
C GLU A 504 14.71 4.16 20.23
N GLY A 505 13.90 5.07 19.71
CA GLY A 505 14.32 6.17 18.84
C GLY A 505 15.29 7.11 19.54
N ALA A 506 15.00 7.51 20.78
CA ALA A 506 15.90 8.33 21.58
C ALA A 506 17.23 7.59 21.85
N ALA A 507 17.20 6.28 22.13
CA ALA A 507 18.39 5.47 22.33
C ALA A 507 19.23 5.34 21.04
N MET A 508 18.60 5.21 19.87
CA MET A 508 19.29 5.17 18.59
C MET A 508 19.94 6.51 18.25
N LEU A 509 19.25 7.63 18.47
CA LEU A 509 19.84 8.97 18.28
C LEU A 509 21.02 9.23 19.22
N ASN A 510 20.92 8.81 20.48
CA ASN A 510 22.03 8.93 21.43
C ASN A 510 23.25 8.10 20.99
N ARG A 511 23.03 6.86 20.50
CA ARG A 511 24.10 6.03 19.92
C ARG A 511 24.72 6.69 18.69
N HIS A 512 23.89 7.31 17.84
CA HIS A 512 24.33 8.06 16.68
C HIS A 512 25.26 9.23 17.04
N TRP A 513 24.87 10.08 17.99
CA TRP A 513 25.74 11.18 18.41
C TRP A 513 27.01 10.70 19.10
N GLN A 514 26.96 9.62 19.88
CA GLN A 514 28.15 9.04 20.48
C GLN A 514 29.15 8.59 19.41
N LEU A 515 28.67 7.96 18.33
CA LEU A 515 29.52 7.52 17.22
C LEU A 515 30.12 8.70 16.44
N ARG A 516 29.39 9.81 16.31
CA ARG A 516 29.81 11.01 15.56
C ARG A 516 30.61 12.02 16.38
N ARG A 517 30.75 11.79 17.69
CA ARG A 517 31.45 12.71 18.59
C ARG A 517 32.93 12.78 18.25
N GLN A 518 33.43 14.00 18.04
CA GLN A 518 34.87 14.24 17.94
C GLN A 518 35.48 14.47 19.34
N PRO A 519 36.77 14.14 19.55
CA PRO A 519 37.48 14.49 20.77
C PRO A 519 37.34 15.99 21.09
N GLY A 520 37.08 16.31 22.36
CA GLY A 520 36.89 17.71 22.81
C GLY A 520 35.49 18.30 22.58
N GLN A 521 34.59 17.63 21.87
CA GLN A 521 33.21 18.11 21.72
C GLN A 521 32.34 17.77 22.95
N PRO A 522 31.39 18.66 23.32
CA PRO A 522 30.45 18.41 24.40
C PRO A 522 29.54 17.22 24.10
N VAL A 523 29.22 16.46 25.15
CA VAL A 523 28.30 15.31 25.07
C VAL A 523 26.90 15.84 24.86
N THR A 524 26.36 15.52 23.69
CA THR A 524 24.96 15.76 23.36
C THR A 524 24.14 14.52 23.72
N ARG A 525 23.08 14.68 24.51
CA ARG A 525 22.17 13.59 24.87
C ARG A 525 20.72 14.05 24.93
N LEU A 526 19.82 13.22 24.41
CA LEU A 526 18.40 13.33 24.68
C LEU A 526 18.10 12.72 26.04
N GLU A 527 17.62 13.55 26.96
CA GLU A 527 17.16 13.13 28.28
C GLU A 527 15.62 13.21 28.31
N ARG A 528 15.00 12.25 28.99
CA ARG A 528 13.55 12.23 29.16
C ARG A 528 13.13 13.42 30.03
N VAL A 529 12.15 14.19 29.56
CA VAL A 529 11.54 15.25 30.37
C VAL A 529 10.70 14.58 31.47
N PRO A 530 10.88 14.93 32.77
CA PRO A 530 10.09 14.37 33.84
C PRO A 530 8.59 14.60 33.56
N PRO A 531 7.73 13.59 33.75
CA PRO A 531 6.32 13.78 33.52
C PRO A 531 5.77 14.81 34.51
N ASN A 532 5.09 15.85 34.01
CA ASN A 532 4.33 16.76 34.86
C ASN A 532 2.98 16.11 35.24
N ARG A 533 2.18 16.76 36.11
CA ARG A 533 0.86 16.24 36.53
C ARG A 533 -0.07 15.89 35.35
N ARG A 534 0.12 16.49 34.17
CA ARG A 534 -0.67 16.23 32.94
C ARG A 534 -0.14 15.08 32.09
N THR A 535 1.13 14.69 32.22
CA THR A 535 1.77 13.63 31.40
C THR A 535 2.10 12.35 32.18
N ARG A 536 1.78 12.30 33.48
CA ARG A 536 2.13 11.20 34.42
C ARG A 536 1.57 9.82 34.08
N LYS A 537 0.47 9.75 33.30
CA LYS A 537 -0.17 8.48 32.89
C LYS A 537 0.24 8.00 31.49
N ASN A 538 1.05 8.77 30.75
CA ASN A 538 1.37 8.44 29.37
C ASN A 538 2.68 7.62 29.30
N THR A 539 2.65 6.51 28.57
CA THR A 539 3.85 5.75 28.15
C THR A 539 4.72 6.52 27.16
N MET A 540 4.25 7.68 26.69
CA MET A 540 4.94 8.55 25.75
C MET A 540 5.84 9.56 26.47
N HIS A 541 7.03 9.78 25.93
CA HIS A 541 8.07 10.58 26.57
C HIS A 541 8.44 11.76 25.68
N ALA A 542 8.22 12.98 26.18
CA ALA A 542 8.87 14.14 25.62
C ALA A 542 10.36 14.07 25.98
N TYR A 543 11.23 14.39 25.04
CA TYR A 543 12.65 14.45 25.27
C TYR A 543 13.14 15.90 25.17
N GLN A 544 14.12 16.23 25.98
CA GLN A 544 14.84 17.49 25.89
C GLN A 544 16.29 17.20 25.53
N PHE A 545 16.79 17.98 24.60
CA PHE A 545 18.18 17.97 24.21
C PHE A 545 19.02 18.63 25.30
N ARG A 546 20.04 17.94 25.80
CA ARG A 546 21.00 18.49 26.76
C ARG A 546 22.42 18.38 26.22
N VAL A 547 23.18 19.45 26.43
CA VAL A 547 24.60 19.55 26.10
C VAL A 547 25.37 19.54 27.42
N LYS A 548 26.22 18.54 27.65
CA LYS A 548 27.13 18.47 28.81
C LYS A 548 28.55 18.71 28.32
N PHE A 549 29.23 19.71 28.86
CA PHE A 549 30.65 19.92 28.61
C PHE A 549 31.45 18.89 29.41
N PRO A 550 32.52 18.29 28.84
CA PRO A 550 33.44 17.46 29.63
C PRO A 550 34.01 18.32 30.76
N GLN A 551 33.92 17.81 31.98
CA GLN A 551 34.56 18.41 33.16
C GLN A 551 36.05 18.16 33.13
#